data_AF-A0A3C1BFU1-F1
#
_entry.id   AF-A0A3C1BFU1-F1
#
_cell.length_a   1.000
_cell.length_b   1.000
_cell.length_c   1.000
_cell.angle_alpha   90.00
_cell.angle_beta   90.00
_cell.angle_gamma   90.00
#
_symmetry.space_group_name_H-M   'P 1'
#
loop_
_entity.id
_entity.type
_entity.pdbx_description
1 polymer ?
#
loop_
_entity_poly.entity_id
_entity_poly.type
_entity_poly.pdbx_seq_one_letter_code
_entity_poly.pdbx_strand_id
1 'polypeptide(L)'
;MLNTLGQGAYNTGWYYGVDFYHQTSPPPPNPPYAWDHVELPYFLHYTGFDKPKSKTITSYDGGHAVVQAENYFYEKTPSLYQQTKTQTFSSMKDTLETRVKYSLDSAAVNVYNHMLMRHILNRTIVQSQYKNSIFLQSSNTNYKQWADTAILAPVRDIVQIGSNGAYVKNVYNAYDSKGNVLSASKSLGANVSYLWGYNNQYPIAAVGNAHSNDIFFEGFEENLGNTVLGDSKTGRYSHTGGYSKTLTGLDNGSYLLTYWQGAGSVWTLVSTPVTVSTGAYTINLSTQVDDIRFYPANAMMTTYTYDPLIGITSITDQKNESTYYEYDGLQRLLDIKDKDRNIIKSFCYNYAINASGCLLNLPSIPNARKDIVFTKSCSAGYVGSQVTYTVLSGKYVSNISQQDADIQATNDVADNGQSNADLYGSCTLSITFTLSNTTGSGYQVNFSSGLTNLTYNFPNTGSTTIQIPAGTYNIDIFPTGAYVNHSIQLGSRSAIVAPRTSFSGININNSSTDLKISIY
;
A
#
# COMPACT_ATOMS: atom_id res chain seq x y z
N MET A 1 15.88 -79.99 -35.21
CA MET A 1 14.56 -79.51 -35.66
C MET A 1 14.58 -77.99 -35.48
N LEU A 2 14.99 -77.18 -36.47
CA LEU A 2 14.17 -76.67 -37.60
C LEU A 2 12.76 -76.29 -37.09
N ASN A 3 12.29 -75.03 -37.09
CA ASN A 3 12.42 -73.97 -38.08
C ASN A 3 12.16 -72.57 -37.47
N THR A 4 12.80 -71.57 -38.08
CA THR A 4 12.52 -70.12 -38.08
C THR A 4 11.13 -69.75 -38.61
N LEU A 5 10.62 -68.56 -38.21
CA LEU A 5 9.82 -67.53 -38.94
C LEU A 5 9.40 -66.50 -37.87
N GLY A 6 9.50 -65.17 -37.98
CA GLY A 6 9.63 -64.27 -39.12
C GLY A 6 8.63 -63.12 -38.93
N GLN A 7 9.14 -61.94 -38.56
CA GLN A 7 8.60 -60.56 -38.65
C GLN A 7 7.10 -60.24 -38.35
N GLY A 8 6.91 -59.22 -37.52
CA GLY A 8 5.69 -58.42 -37.45
C GLY A 8 5.85 -57.24 -36.48
N ALA A 9 6.28 -56.09 -36.99
CA ALA A 9 6.44 -54.86 -36.24
C ALA A 9 5.08 -54.29 -35.79
N TYR A 10 4.95 -53.93 -34.50
CA TYR A 10 4.05 -52.86 -34.07
C TYR A 10 4.74 -52.03 -32.98
N ASN A 11 5.27 -50.91 -33.43
CA ASN A 11 5.76 -49.81 -32.63
C ASN A 11 4.52 -49.07 -32.09
N THR A 12 4.13 -49.30 -30.83
CA THR A 12 3.12 -48.46 -30.17
C THR A 12 3.83 -47.39 -29.35
N GLY A 13 4.37 -46.39 -30.06
CA GLY A 13 4.71 -45.11 -29.46
C GLY A 13 3.42 -44.37 -29.11
N TRP A 14 3.18 -44.17 -27.82
CA TRP A 14 2.13 -43.27 -27.37
C TRP A 14 2.62 -41.83 -27.54
N TYR A 15 2.22 -41.21 -28.64
CA TYR A 15 2.33 -39.77 -28.85
C TYR A 15 1.28 -39.07 -27.98
N TYR A 16 1.71 -38.35 -26.96
CA TYR A 16 0.90 -37.30 -26.31
C TYR A 16 1.39 -35.94 -26.81
N GLY A 17 0.90 -35.59 -28.00
CA GLY A 17 0.86 -34.22 -28.52
C GLY A 17 -0.58 -33.97 -28.95
N VAL A 18 -1.14 -32.84 -28.54
CA VAL A 18 -2.48 -32.40 -28.96
C VAL A 18 -2.59 -32.38 -30.48
N ASP A 19 -3.43 -33.25 -31.04
CA ASP A 19 -4.01 -33.08 -32.37
C ASP A 19 -5.49 -33.44 -32.30
N PHE A 20 -6.33 -32.47 -32.66
CA PHE A 20 -7.74 -32.68 -32.91
C PHE A 20 -7.91 -33.70 -34.05
N TYR A 21 -8.41 -34.88 -33.75
CA TYR A 21 -8.98 -35.79 -34.75
C TYR A 21 -10.42 -36.12 -34.37
N HIS A 22 -11.36 -35.41 -35.00
CA HIS A 22 -12.68 -35.99 -35.23
C HIS A 22 -12.51 -37.17 -36.19
N GLN A 23 -12.64 -38.40 -35.69
CA GLN A 23 -13.00 -39.54 -36.55
C GLN A 23 -14.45 -39.90 -36.24
N THR A 24 -15.35 -39.44 -37.11
CA THR A 24 -16.71 -39.98 -37.18
C THR A 24 -16.64 -41.37 -37.77
N SER A 25 -16.63 -42.39 -36.91
CA SER A 25 -17.00 -43.75 -37.31
C SER A 25 -18.50 -43.90 -37.03
N PRO A 26 -19.35 -44.22 -38.01
CA PRO A 26 -20.76 -44.50 -37.73
C PRO A 26 -20.85 -45.80 -36.90
N PRO A 27 -21.77 -45.89 -35.93
CA PRO A 27 -21.90 -47.08 -35.11
C PRO A 27 -22.38 -48.27 -35.96
N PRO A 28 -21.97 -49.51 -35.62
CA PRO A 28 -22.42 -50.70 -36.31
C PRO A 28 -23.94 -50.91 -36.12
N PRO A 29 -24.64 -51.56 -37.08
CA PRO A 29 -26.08 -51.78 -36.98
C PRO A 29 -26.41 -52.74 -35.83
N ASN A 30 -27.37 -52.35 -34.99
CA ASN A 30 -27.84 -53.10 -33.84
C ASN A 30 -28.36 -54.51 -34.20
N PRO A 31 -27.99 -55.57 -33.46
CA PRO A 31 -28.70 -56.85 -33.49
C PRO A 31 -30.07 -56.75 -32.75
N PRO A 32 -31.05 -57.62 -33.05
CA PRO A 32 -32.49 -57.36 -32.80
C PRO A 32 -32.97 -57.52 -31.35
N TYR A 33 -32.08 -57.60 -30.36
CA TYR A 33 -32.45 -57.80 -28.96
C TYR A 33 -31.48 -57.03 -28.06
N ALA A 34 -31.60 -55.70 -28.04
CA ALA A 34 -30.87 -54.86 -27.10
C ALA A 34 -31.80 -54.45 -25.96
N TRP A 35 -31.44 -54.87 -24.74
CA TRP A 35 -32.00 -54.36 -23.51
C TRP A 35 -31.69 -52.85 -23.44
N ASP A 36 -32.60 -52.04 -22.92
CA ASP A 36 -32.34 -50.62 -22.65
C ASP A 36 -31.07 -50.49 -21.81
N HIS A 37 -29.95 -50.16 -22.45
CA HIS A 37 -28.75 -49.79 -21.73
C HIS A 37 -28.99 -48.39 -21.20
N VAL A 38 -29.04 -48.27 -19.88
CA VAL A 38 -28.85 -46.98 -19.22
C VAL A 38 -27.48 -46.48 -19.63
N GLU A 39 -27.41 -45.40 -20.41
CA GLU A 39 -26.18 -44.65 -20.58
C GLU A 39 -25.75 -44.16 -19.19
N LEU A 40 -24.74 -44.82 -18.61
CA LEU A 40 -24.09 -44.33 -17.42
C LEU A 40 -23.37 -43.03 -17.81
N PRO A 41 -23.56 -41.92 -17.07
CA PRO A 41 -22.77 -40.73 -17.30
C PRO A 41 -21.30 -41.10 -17.09
N TYR A 42 -20.53 -41.16 -18.17
CA TYR A 42 -19.09 -41.25 -18.08
C TYR A 42 -18.57 -39.84 -17.84
N PHE A 43 -17.88 -39.65 -16.73
CA PHE A 43 -17.09 -38.45 -16.52
C PHE A 43 -15.78 -38.65 -17.29
N LEU A 44 -15.46 -37.76 -18.22
CA LEU A 44 -14.10 -37.64 -18.72
C LEU A 44 -13.22 -37.28 -17.53
N HIS A 45 -12.44 -38.26 -17.06
CA HIS A 45 -11.43 -38.04 -16.03
C HIS A 45 -10.29 -37.26 -16.68
N TYR A 46 -10.33 -35.93 -16.60
CA TYR A 46 -9.17 -35.09 -16.88
C TYR A 46 -8.17 -35.26 -15.72
N THR A 47 -7.39 -36.35 -15.74
CA THR A 47 -6.39 -36.63 -14.69
C THR A 47 -5.07 -35.90 -14.92
N GLY A 48 -5.08 -34.78 -15.65
CA GLY A 48 -3.93 -33.92 -15.87
C GLY A 48 -4.11 -32.60 -15.13
N PHE A 49 -3.07 -32.14 -14.43
CA PHE A 49 -2.99 -30.73 -14.06
C PHE A 49 -2.71 -29.92 -15.33
N ASP A 50 -3.59 -28.99 -15.69
CA ASP A 50 -3.30 -28.00 -16.71
C ASP A 50 -2.05 -27.20 -16.29
N LYS A 51 -0.98 -27.32 -17.08
CA LYS A 51 0.28 -26.62 -16.79
C LYS A 51 0.31 -25.30 -17.55
N PRO A 52 0.65 -24.18 -16.89
CA PRO A 52 0.74 -22.89 -17.58
C PRO A 52 1.81 -22.96 -18.68
N LYS A 53 1.48 -22.59 -19.91
CA LYS A 53 2.44 -22.57 -21.03
C LYS A 53 3.17 -21.23 -21.15
N SER A 54 2.48 -20.14 -20.85
CA SER A 54 3.02 -18.78 -20.87
C SER A 54 2.25 -17.86 -19.93
N LYS A 55 2.85 -16.71 -19.62
CA LYS A 55 2.29 -15.61 -18.86
C LYS A 55 2.73 -14.30 -19.50
N THR A 56 1.83 -13.34 -19.65
CA THR A 56 2.19 -11.97 -20.07
C THR A 56 1.97 -11.04 -18.89
N ILE A 57 2.98 -10.21 -18.60
CA ILE A 57 2.99 -9.21 -17.53
C ILE A 57 3.11 -7.84 -18.20
N THR A 58 2.12 -6.99 -18.02
CA THR A 58 2.17 -5.59 -18.49
C THR A 58 2.31 -4.68 -17.28
N SER A 59 3.45 -4.00 -17.17
CA SER A 59 3.73 -3.01 -16.13
C SER A 59 3.51 -1.60 -16.69
N TYR A 60 2.96 -0.69 -15.91
CA TYR A 60 2.74 0.70 -16.31
C TYR A 60 3.62 1.64 -15.48
N ASP A 61 4.40 2.51 -16.12
CA ASP A 61 5.21 3.55 -15.48
C ASP A 61 5.05 4.87 -16.23
N GLY A 62 4.62 5.93 -15.55
CA GLY A 62 4.41 7.26 -16.15
C GLY A 62 3.45 7.30 -17.34
N GLY A 63 2.50 6.36 -17.45
CA GLY A 63 1.58 6.25 -18.60
C GLY A 63 2.10 5.39 -19.76
N HIS A 64 3.30 4.81 -19.65
CA HIS A 64 3.87 3.90 -20.63
C HIS A 64 3.74 2.43 -20.19
N ALA A 65 3.34 1.55 -21.11
CA ALA A 65 3.22 0.11 -20.87
C ALA A 65 4.49 -0.64 -21.25
N VAL A 66 5.05 -1.42 -20.32
CA VAL A 66 6.14 -2.38 -20.53
C VAL A 66 5.56 -3.78 -20.47
N VAL A 67 5.57 -4.50 -21.59
CA VAL A 67 5.07 -5.87 -21.68
C VAL A 67 6.24 -6.84 -21.62
N GLN A 68 6.21 -7.75 -20.64
CA GLN A 68 7.10 -8.90 -20.50
C GLN A 68 6.29 -10.17 -20.76
N ALA A 69 6.82 -11.07 -21.57
CA ALA A 69 6.25 -12.41 -21.73
C ALA A 69 7.18 -13.43 -21.05
N GLU A 70 6.59 -14.36 -20.31
CA GLU A 70 7.25 -15.53 -19.74
C GLU A 70 6.68 -16.79 -20.40
N ASN A 71 7.53 -17.73 -20.78
CA ASN A 71 7.17 -19.06 -21.26
C ASN A 71 7.64 -20.11 -20.26
N TYR A 72 6.83 -21.15 -20.05
CA TYR A 72 7.15 -22.26 -19.16
C TYR A 72 7.25 -23.56 -19.96
N PHE A 73 8.21 -24.41 -19.60
CA PHE A 73 8.49 -25.65 -20.30
C PHE A 73 8.57 -26.82 -19.31
N TYR A 74 8.10 -27.98 -19.75
CA TYR A 74 7.99 -29.22 -18.98
C TYR A 74 8.53 -30.40 -19.79
N GLU A 75 9.76 -30.24 -20.29
CA GLU A 75 10.37 -31.03 -21.38
C GLU A 75 10.54 -32.52 -21.07
N LYS A 76 10.38 -32.92 -19.81
CA LYS A 76 10.57 -34.29 -19.32
C LYS A 76 9.26 -34.99 -18.90
N THR A 77 8.11 -34.44 -19.26
CA THR A 77 6.82 -35.13 -19.06
C THR A 77 6.78 -36.40 -19.94
N PRO A 78 6.32 -37.57 -19.46
CA PRO A 78 5.67 -37.83 -18.18
C PRO A 78 6.60 -38.26 -17.03
N SER A 79 7.90 -38.42 -17.25
CA SER A 79 8.81 -38.90 -16.19
C SER A 79 9.04 -37.83 -15.11
N LEU A 80 8.99 -36.55 -15.48
CA LEU A 80 9.06 -35.40 -14.58
C LEU A 80 7.97 -34.39 -14.98
N TYR A 81 7.03 -34.14 -14.07
CA TYR A 81 5.95 -33.19 -14.33
C TYR A 81 6.29 -31.75 -13.95
N GLN A 82 7.38 -31.54 -13.22
CA GLN A 82 7.83 -30.23 -12.76
C GLN A 82 8.39 -29.37 -13.91
N GLN A 83 8.35 -28.05 -13.73
CA GLN A 83 8.80 -27.08 -14.72
C GLN A 83 10.32 -27.13 -14.90
N THR A 84 10.79 -27.47 -16.10
CA THR A 84 12.23 -27.60 -16.39
C THR A 84 12.87 -26.30 -16.84
N LYS A 85 12.08 -25.36 -17.38
CA LYS A 85 12.61 -24.10 -17.90
C LYS A 85 11.56 -22.97 -17.88
N THR A 86 12.04 -21.76 -17.66
CA THR A 86 11.32 -20.50 -17.88
C THR A 86 12.13 -19.64 -18.85
N GLN A 87 11.48 -18.97 -19.78
CA GLN A 87 12.11 -17.94 -20.62
C GLN A 87 11.32 -16.65 -20.52
N THR A 88 12.00 -15.52 -20.31
CA THR A 88 11.40 -14.20 -20.34
C THR A 88 12.03 -13.34 -21.42
N PHE A 89 11.21 -12.50 -22.05
CA PHE A 89 11.64 -11.56 -23.09
C PHE A 89 11.55 -10.14 -22.56
N SER A 90 12.63 -9.37 -22.70
CA SER A 90 12.59 -7.93 -22.43
C SER A 90 12.06 -7.16 -23.64
N SER A 91 11.69 -5.90 -23.42
CA SER A 91 11.31 -4.95 -24.49
C SER A 91 12.43 -4.71 -25.53
N MET A 92 13.68 -5.07 -25.20
CA MET A 92 14.84 -5.03 -26.10
C MET A 92 15.12 -6.37 -26.81
N LYS A 93 14.19 -7.34 -26.74
CA LYS A 93 14.32 -8.72 -27.28
C LYS A 93 15.43 -9.57 -26.64
N ASP A 94 16.03 -9.11 -25.54
CA ASP A 94 16.90 -9.96 -24.74
C ASP A 94 16.08 -11.11 -24.14
N THR A 95 16.63 -12.31 -24.18
CA THR A 95 16.04 -13.50 -23.58
C THR A 95 16.75 -13.82 -22.28
N LEU A 96 16.02 -13.84 -21.17
CA LEU A 96 16.50 -14.39 -19.89
C LEU A 96 15.89 -15.77 -19.71
N GLU A 97 16.72 -16.78 -19.60
CA GLU A 97 16.30 -18.17 -19.45
C GLU A 97 16.73 -18.70 -18.08
N THR A 98 15.81 -19.35 -17.39
CA THR A 98 16.07 -20.12 -16.17
C THR A 98 15.82 -21.59 -16.45
N ARG A 99 16.82 -22.46 -16.22
CA ARG A 99 16.69 -23.91 -16.27
C ARG A 99 16.69 -24.48 -14.87
N VAL A 100 15.86 -25.49 -14.63
CA VAL A 100 15.70 -26.16 -13.34
C VAL A 100 15.92 -27.66 -13.53
N LYS A 101 16.72 -28.24 -12.65
CA LYS A 101 16.89 -29.69 -12.52
C LYS A 101 16.35 -30.17 -11.18
N TYR A 102 15.78 -31.36 -11.18
CA TYR A 102 15.19 -32.05 -10.04
C TYR A 102 15.91 -33.36 -9.74
N SER A 103 15.51 -34.05 -8.67
CA SER A 103 16.11 -35.32 -8.24
C SER A 103 16.22 -36.36 -9.37
N LEU A 104 15.22 -36.46 -10.27
CA LEU A 104 15.25 -37.37 -11.41
C LEU A 104 16.32 -37.06 -12.46
N ASP A 105 16.80 -35.82 -12.50
CA ASP A 105 17.83 -35.38 -13.45
C ASP A 105 19.24 -35.69 -12.98
N SER A 106 19.37 -36.22 -11.77
CA SER A 106 20.64 -36.60 -11.18
C SER A 106 21.02 -38.01 -11.61
N ALA A 107 22.21 -38.14 -12.20
CA ALA A 107 22.81 -39.46 -12.47
C ALA A 107 23.48 -40.08 -11.22
N ALA A 108 23.43 -39.41 -10.06
CA ALA A 108 24.16 -39.80 -8.88
C ALA A 108 23.39 -40.80 -8.01
N VAL A 109 24.06 -41.87 -7.59
CA VAL A 109 23.51 -42.99 -6.80
C VAL A 109 23.37 -42.66 -5.29
N ASN A 110 23.15 -41.40 -4.93
CA ASN A 110 23.27 -40.89 -3.56
C ASN A 110 21.91 -40.46 -2.97
N VAL A 111 21.90 -39.44 -2.10
CA VAL A 111 20.69 -38.83 -1.50
C VAL A 111 19.53 -38.62 -2.48
N TYR A 112 19.81 -38.34 -3.76
CA TYR A 112 18.78 -38.16 -4.79
C TYR A 112 18.01 -39.44 -5.10
N ASN A 113 18.64 -40.62 -5.04
CA ASN A 113 17.92 -41.89 -5.14
C ASN A 113 16.98 -42.10 -3.95
N HIS A 114 17.41 -41.75 -2.73
CA HIS A 114 16.52 -41.82 -1.56
C HIS A 114 15.36 -40.83 -1.70
N MET A 115 15.57 -39.66 -2.31
CA MET A 115 14.50 -38.71 -2.64
C MET A 115 13.52 -39.30 -3.64
N LEU A 116 14.00 -39.94 -4.71
CA LEU A 116 13.16 -40.63 -5.70
C LEU A 116 12.34 -41.77 -5.07
N MET A 117 12.96 -42.63 -4.26
CA MET A 117 12.28 -43.74 -3.58
C MET A 117 11.18 -43.27 -2.62
N ARG A 118 11.33 -42.07 -2.05
CA ARG A 118 10.33 -41.44 -1.17
C ARG A 118 9.39 -40.50 -1.91
N HIS A 119 9.37 -40.53 -3.25
CA HIS A 119 8.53 -39.70 -4.11
C HIS A 119 8.73 -38.18 -3.89
N ILE A 120 9.92 -37.77 -3.48
CA ILE A 120 10.34 -36.37 -3.34
C ILE A 120 10.85 -35.87 -4.70
N LEU A 121 9.90 -35.53 -5.59
CA LEU A 121 10.18 -35.15 -6.98
C LEU A 121 10.23 -33.63 -7.21
N ASN A 122 9.69 -32.83 -6.30
CA ASN A 122 9.53 -31.38 -6.45
C ASN A 122 10.70 -30.54 -5.90
N ARG A 123 11.76 -31.18 -5.41
CA ARG A 123 12.92 -30.49 -4.84
C ARG A 123 13.95 -30.19 -5.92
N THR A 124 14.22 -28.90 -6.10
CA THR A 124 15.24 -28.41 -7.04
C THR A 124 16.64 -28.81 -6.57
N ILE A 125 17.46 -29.31 -7.49
CA ILE A 125 18.87 -29.63 -7.24
C ILE A 125 19.82 -28.65 -7.93
N VAL A 126 19.42 -28.11 -9.08
CA VAL A 126 20.18 -27.09 -9.83
C VAL A 126 19.21 -26.08 -10.42
N GLN A 127 19.54 -24.80 -10.30
CA GLN A 127 18.93 -23.72 -11.07
C GLN A 127 20.03 -22.96 -11.81
N SER A 128 19.91 -22.81 -13.12
CA SER A 128 20.89 -22.08 -13.95
C SER A 128 20.20 -20.97 -14.73
N GLN A 129 20.84 -19.82 -14.84
CA GLN A 129 20.34 -18.66 -15.57
C GLN A 129 21.25 -18.31 -16.74
N TYR A 130 20.63 -17.92 -17.85
CA TYR A 130 21.29 -17.54 -19.09
C TYR A 130 20.67 -16.27 -19.64
N LYS A 131 21.48 -15.36 -20.18
CA LYS A 131 21.03 -14.23 -20.99
C LYS A 131 21.48 -14.43 -22.42
N ASN A 132 20.55 -14.47 -23.37
CA ASN A 132 20.84 -14.73 -24.79
C ASN A 132 21.71 -15.98 -24.98
N SER A 133 21.38 -17.07 -24.26
CA SER A 133 22.13 -18.33 -24.20
C SER A 133 23.52 -18.26 -23.53
N ILE A 134 23.97 -17.09 -23.09
CA ILE A 134 25.21 -16.93 -22.33
C ILE A 134 24.94 -17.20 -20.86
N PHE A 135 25.73 -18.08 -20.24
CA PHE A 135 25.61 -18.43 -18.82
C PHE A 135 25.85 -17.21 -17.92
N LEU A 136 24.93 -16.96 -17.00
CA LEU A 136 25.04 -15.90 -15.98
C LEU A 136 25.38 -16.46 -14.61
N GLN A 137 24.62 -17.45 -14.16
CA GLN A 137 24.84 -18.05 -12.84
C GLN A 137 24.20 -19.42 -12.72
N SER A 138 24.69 -20.22 -11.77
CA SER A 138 24.01 -21.43 -11.30
C SER A 138 23.95 -21.46 -9.78
N SER A 139 22.92 -22.10 -9.24
CA SER A 139 22.78 -22.46 -7.84
C SER A 139 22.54 -23.95 -7.75
N ASN A 140 23.45 -24.69 -7.12
CA ASN A 140 23.32 -26.10 -6.83
C ASN A 140 22.95 -26.28 -5.36
N THR A 141 21.80 -26.89 -5.08
CA THR A 141 21.38 -27.23 -3.72
C THR A 141 21.76 -28.66 -3.42
N ASN A 142 22.70 -28.84 -2.49
CA ASN A 142 23.10 -30.16 -2.04
C ASN A 142 22.17 -30.63 -0.92
N TYR A 143 21.83 -31.91 -0.92
CA TYR A 143 20.98 -32.55 0.08
C TYR A 143 21.78 -33.58 0.87
N LYS A 144 21.31 -33.89 2.08
CA LYS A 144 21.71 -35.09 2.80
C LYS A 144 20.51 -35.68 3.53
N GLN A 145 20.65 -36.92 3.97
CA GLN A 145 19.76 -37.47 4.98
C GLN A 145 20.22 -36.98 6.37
N TRP A 146 19.35 -36.25 7.05
CA TRP A 146 19.56 -35.81 8.43
C TRP A 146 19.16 -36.96 9.40
N ALA A 147 19.83 -37.09 10.56
CA ALA A 147 19.80 -38.25 11.47
C ALA A 147 18.40 -38.85 11.76
N ASP A 148 18.32 -40.17 12.01
CA ASP A 148 17.23 -41.10 12.42
C ASP A 148 15.78 -40.91 11.93
N THR A 149 15.47 -39.81 11.25
CA THR A 149 14.10 -39.30 11.01
C THR A 149 13.69 -39.35 9.53
N ALA A 150 14.48 -40.00 8.67
CA ALA A 150 14.23 -40.12 7.23
C ALA A 150 14.16 -38.77 6.46
N ILE A 151 14.49 -37.64 7.09
CA ILE A 151 14.44 -36.31 6.47
C ILE A 151 15.56 -36.16 5.44
N LEU A 152 15.16 -35.89 4.19
CA LEU A 152 16.05 -35.54 3.09
C LEU A 152 15.88 -34.06 2.80
N ALA A 153 16.82 -33.25 3.28
CA ALA A 153 16.73 -31.80 3.25
C ALA A 153 18.06 -31.17 2.80
N PRO A 154 18.03 -29.90 2.35
CA PRO A 154 19.23 -29.18 1.97
C PRO A 154 20.32 -29.18 3.06
N VAL A 155 21.57 -29.08 2.64
CA VAL A 155 22.72 -28.85 3.54
C VAL A 155 23.50 -27.60 3.15
N ARG A 156 23.58 -27.28 1.86
CA ARG A 156 24.20 -26.06 1.36
C ARG A 156 23.74 -25.72 -0.04
N ASP A 157 23.72 -24.42 -0.34
CA ASP A 157 23.62 -23.91 -1.69
C ASP A 157 24.99 -23.47 -2.18
N ILE A 158 25.39 -23.91 -3.37
CA ILE A 158 26.64 -23.55 -4.02
C ILE A 158 26.30 -22.71 -5.24
N VAL A 159 26.81 -21.48 -5.28
CA VAL A 159 26.57 -20.55 -6.38
C VAL A 159 27.82 -20.35 -7.21
N GLN A 160 27.63 -20.33 -8.52
CA GLN A 160 28.64 -19.91 -9.49
C GLN A 160 28.09 -18.72 -10.27
N ILE A 161 28.87 -17.67 -10.45
CA ILE A 161 28.50 -16.48 -11.24
C ILE A 161 29.48 -16.35 -12.41
N GLY A 162 28.97 -16.38 -13.63
CA GLY A 162 29.75 -16.37 -14.86
C GLY A 162 30.85 -17.44 -14.83
N SER A 163 32.07 -17.03 -15.12
CA SER A 163 33.25 -17.91 -15.09
C SER A 163 33.95 -17.97 -13.73
N ASN A 164 33.42 -17.30 -12.69
CA ASN A 164 34.05 -17.28 -11.37
C ASN A 164 33.98 -18.67 -10.71
N GLY A 165 34.90 -18.92 -9.78
CA GLY A 165 34.86 -20.12 -8.94
C GLY A 165 33.54 -20.20 -8.15
N ALA A 166 33.00 -21.42 -8.04
CA ALA A 166 31.80 -21.65 -7.25
C ALA A 166 32.08 -21.49 -5.76
N TYR A 167 31.16 -20.86 -5.02
CA TYR A 167 31.28 -20.62 -3.60
C TYR A 167 30.02 -21.05 -2.86
N VAL A 168 30.14 -21.36 -1.57
CA VAL A 168 28.99 -21.67 -0.73
C VAL A 168 28.23 -20.38 -0.46
N LYS A 169 26.92 -20.34 -0.72
CA LYS A 169 26.08 -19.18 -0.44
C LYS A 169 25.37 -19.36 0.90
N ASN A 170 24.66 -20.47 1.07
CA ASN A 170 23.91 -20.81 2.27
C ASN A 170 24.40 -22.14 2.84
N VAL A 171 24.37 -22.27 4.17
CA VAL A 171 24.61 -23.51 4.92
C VAL A 171 23.40 -23.73 5.82
N TYR A 172 22.83 -24.94 5.79
CA TYR A 172 21.73 -25.35 6.66
C TYR A 172 22.30 -26.24 7.75
N ASN A 173 22.09 -25.86 9.01
CA ASN A 173 22.79 -26.42 10.16
C ASN A 173 21.91 -27.42 10.94
N ALA A 174 20.60 -27.19 10.99
CA ALA A 174 19.67 -28.06 11.72
C ALA A 174 18.25 -27.98 11.16
N TYR A 175 17.49 -29.06 11.39
CA TYR A 175 16.08 -29.20 11.02
C TYR A 175 15.29 -29.82 12.18
N ASP A 176 14.00 -29.50 12.28
CA ASP A 176 13.06 -30.20 13.14
C ASP A 176 12.59 -31.52 12.49
N SER A 177 11.77 -32.30 13.20
CA SER A 177 11.23 -33.59 12.72
C SER A 177 10.26 -33.47 11.54
N LYS A 178 9.77 -32.27 11.21
CA LYS A 178 8.91 -32.00 10.05
C LYS A 178 9.71 -31.50 8.84
N GLY A 179 11.03 -31.33 8.99
CA GLY A 179 11.91 -30.83 7.93
C GLY A 179 11.94 -29.30 7.82
N ASN A 180 11.49 -28.59 8.87
CA ASN A 180 11.63 -27.16 8.97
C ASN A 180 13.03 -26.77 9.42
N VAL A 181 13.61 -25.72 8.83
CA VAL A 181 14.96 -25.25 9.19
C VAL A 181 14.93 -24.67 10.60
N LEU A 182 15.78 -25.19 11.50
CA LEU A 182 15.97 -24.63 12.84
C LEU A 182 17.13 -23.62 12.87
N SER A 183 18.16 -23.84 12.05
CA SER A 183 19.26 -22.89 11.91
C SER A 183 19.95 -22.97 10.55
N ALA A 184 20.37 -21.81 10.05
CA ALA A 184 21.11 -21.67 8.80
C ALA A 184 22.01 -20.43 8.84
N SER A 185 23.02 -20.37 7.98
CA SER A 185 23.90 -19.22 7.84
C SER A 185 24.24 -18.95 6.38
N LYS A 186 24.66 -17.72 6.09
CA LYS A 186 25.45 -17.48 4.87
C LYS A 186 26.83 -18.09 5.06
N SER A 187 27.52 -18.45 3.98
CA SER A 187 28.91 -18.92 4.10
C SER A 187 29.78 -17.88 4.81
N LEU A 188 30.39 -18.29 5.93
CA LEU A 188 31.16 -17.43 6.85
C LEU A 188 30.37 -16.28 7.49
N GLY A 189 29.03 -16.29 7.40
CA GLY A 189 28.15 -15.31 8.03
C GLY A 189 27.64 -15.77 9.39
N ALA A 190 27.00 -14.84 10.11
CA ALA A 190 26.35 -15.14 11.39
C ALA A 190 25.27 -16.21 11.23
N ASN A 191 25.10 -17.04 12.27
CA ASN A 191 24.03 -18.02 12.34
C ASN A 191 22.67 -17.31 12.47
N VAL A 192 21.66 -17.82 11.77
CA VAL A 192 20.26 -17.42 11.91
C VAL A 192 19.51 -18.61 12.49
N SER A 193 18.90 -18.41 13.65
CA SER A 193 18.04 -19.40 14.29
C SER A 193 16.57 -19.07 14.02
N TYR A 194 15.74 -20.09 13.83
CA TYR A 194 14.33 -19.95 13.49
C TYR A 194 13.44 -20.55 14.57
N LEU A 195 12.36 -19.84 14.90
CA LEU A 195 11.26 -20.37 15.69
C LEU A 195 10.07 -20.64 14.78
N TRP A 196 9.36 -21.74 15.05
CA TRP A 196 8.20 -22.17 14.29
C TRP A 196 7.00 -22.27 15.20
N GLY A 197 5.87 -21.74 14.74
CA GLY A 197 4.57 -21.79 15.40
C GLY A 197 3.52 -22.42 14.50
N TYR A 198 2.27 -22.29 14.91
CA TYR A 198 1.09 -22.85 14.26
C TYR A 198 1.25 -24.36 14.06
N ASN A 199 1.59 -25.07 15.14
CA ASN A 199 1.98 -26.49 15.10
C ASN A 199 3.11 -26.77 14.07
N ASN A 200 4.20 -25.97 14.12
CA ASN A 200 5.36 -26.06 13.25
C ASN A 200 5.04 -25.95 11.74
N GLN A 201 4.03 -25.16 11.37
CA GLN A 201 3.68 -24.94 9.96
C GLN A 201 4.30 -23.67 9.40
N TYR A 202 4.50 -22.64 10.23
CA TYR A 202 4.99 -21.33 9.79
C TYR A 202 6.13 -20.83 10.69
N PRO A 203 7.15 -20.15 10.11
CA PRO A 203 8.21 -19.53 10.89
C PRO A 203 7.66 -18.27 11.56
N ILE A 204 7.76 -18.18 12.89
CA ILE A 204 7.27 -17.06 13.70
C ILE A 204 8.40 -16.11 14.12
N ALA A 205 9.66 -16.57 14.09
CA ALA A 205 10.82 -15.71 14.27
C ALA A 205 12.02 -16.18 13.45
N ALA A 206 12.83 -15.22 13.00
CA ALA A 206 14.16 -15.43 12.45
C ALA A 206 15.13 -14.51 13.20
N VAL A 207 16.16 -15.10 13.82
CA VAL A 207 17.07 -14.37 14.72
C VAL A 207 18.51 -14.55 14.26
N GLY A 208 19.08 -13.49 13.70
CA GLY A 208 20.48 -13.44 13.31
C GLY A 208 21.39 -13.22 14.52
N ASN A 209 22.50 -13.95 14.56
CA ASN A 209 23.51 -13.92 15.61
C ASN A 209 23.01 -14.40 16.99
N ALA A 210 22.17 -15.45 17.00
CA ALA A 210 21.70 -16.07 18.25
C ALA A 210 21.64 -17.60 18.14
N HIS A 211 21.87 -18.29 19.26
CA HIS A 211 21.57 -19.72 19.40
C HIS A 211 20.08 -19.94 19.67
N SER A 212 19.58 -21.13 19.37
CA SER A 212 18.14 -21.44 19.47
C SER A 212 17.62 -21.48 20.92
N ASN A 213 18.48 -21.77 21.89
CA ASN A 213 18.16 -21.72 23.32
C ASN A 213 18.02 -20.29 23.85
N ASP A 214 18.70 -19.32 23.23
CA ASP A 214 18.78 -17.93 23.67
C ASP A 214 17.63 -17.03 23.16
N ILE A 215 16.69 -17.62 22.42
CA ILE A 215 15.63 -16.89 21.74
C ILE A 215 14.26 -17.34 22.25
N PHE A 216 13.38 -16.37 22.45
CA PHE A 216 11.98 -16.61 22.75
C PHE A 216 11.11 -15.57 22.04
N PHE A 217 10.00 -16.04 21.48
CA PHE A 217 8.97 -15.20 20.90
C PHE A 217 7.59 -15.76 21.26
N GLU A 218 6.70 -14.88 21.69
CA GLU A 218 5.29 -15.16 21.86
C GLU A 218 4.48 -14.00 21.29
N GLY A 219 3.67 -14.30 20.27
CA GLY A 219 2.78 -13.35 19.59
C GLY A 219 1.31 -13.60 19.85
N PHE A 220 0.95 -14.57 20.69
CA PHE A 220 -0.41 -14.84 21.17
C PHE A 220 -1.45 -15.29 20.13
N GLU A 221 -1.01 -15.59 18.90
CA GLU A 221 -1.90 -15.97 17.79
C GLU A 221 -2.43 -17.41 17.82
N GLU A 222 -1.89 -18.27 18.69
CA GLU A 222 -2.26 -19.69 18.74
C GLU A 222 -3.22 -20.04 19.88
N ASN A 223 -2.71 -20.05 21.12
CA ASN A 223 -3.46 -20.57 22.27
C ASN A 223 -3.43 -19.67 23.51
N LEU A 224 -2.55 -18.67 23.53
CA LEU A 224 -2.34 -17.82 24.69
C LEU A 224 -2.99 -16.44 24.55
N GLY A 225 -3.42 -16.04 23.34
CA GLY A 225 -4.23 -14.86 23.15
C GLY A 225 -5.59 -15.00 23.81
N ASN A 226 -6.02 -13.96 24.53
CA ASN A 226 -7.28 -13.96 25.26
C ASN A 226 -8.13 -12.70 25.03
N THR A 227 -7.73 -11.85 24.09
CA THR A 227 -8.50 -10.67 23.70
C THR A 227 -9.50 -10.98 22.59
N VAL A 228 -10.38 -10.00 22.32
CA VAL A 228 -11.23 -10.04 21.14
C VAL A 228 -10.40 -9.80 19.88
N LEU A 229 -10.88 -10.27 18.72
CA LEU A 229 -10.18 -10.14 17.45
C LEU A 229 -9.85 -8.67 17.14
N GLY A 230 -8.58 -8.38 16.88
CA GLY A 230 -8.07 -7.05 16.53
C GLY A 230 -7.71 -6.17 17.73
N ASP A 231 -7.94 -6.64 18.96
CA ASP A 231 -7.38 -6.01 20.17
C ASP A 231 -5.95 -6.53 20.40
N SER A 232 -5.06 -6.08 19.52
CA SER A 232 -3.65 -6.46 19.46
C SER A 232 -2.85 -5.37 18.74
N LYS A 233 -1.52 -5.39 18.90
CA LYS A 233 -0.61 -4.54 18.13
C LYS A 233 -0.30 -5.17 16.78
N THR A 234 -0.13 -6.48 16.75
CA THR A 234 0.20 -7.32 15.59
C THR A 234 -0.76 -8.50 15.52
N GLY A 235 -0.85 -9.12 14.34
CA GLY A 235 -1.80 -10.21 14.05
C GLY A 235 -3.22 -9.98 14.58
N ARG A 236 -3.76 -10.93 15.35
CA ARG A 236 -5.20 -11.00 15.70
C ARG A 236 -5.49 -10.88 17.18
N TYR A 237 -4.60 -11.37 18.05
CA TYR A 237 -4.85 -11.47 19.48
C TYR A 237 -3.66 -10.98 20.29
N SER A 238 -3.95 -10.47 21.49
CA SER A 238 -2.94 -10.15 22.50
C SER A 238 -3.31 -10.83 23.83
N HIS A 239 -2.52 -10.58 24.87
CA HIS A 239 -2.73 -11.17 26.18
C HIS A 239 -3.00 -10.12 27.25
N THR A 240 -4.12 -10.26 27.96
CA THR A 240 -4.52 -9.44 29.11
C THR A 240 -4.39 -10.22 30.42
N GLY A 241 -4.23 -9.51 31.54
CA GLY A 241 -4.10 -10.13 32.87
C GLY A 241 -2.65 -10.40 33.32
N GLY A 242 -1.67 -9.92 32.57
CA GLY A 242 -0.25 -10.15 32.81
C GLY A 242 0.24 -11.50 32.27
N TYR A 243 1.53 -11.60 31.97
CA TYR A 243 2.16 -12.79 31.39
C TYR A 243 3.43 -13.16 32.15
N SER A 244 3.61 -14.44 32.45
CA SER A 244 4.86 -14.92 33.04
C SER A 244 5.37 -16.21 32.40
N LYS A 245 6.68 -16.23 32.13
CA LYS A 245 7.37 -17.38 31.57
C LYS A 245 8.81 -17.44 32.07
N THR A 246 9.19 -18.55 32.68
CA THR A 246 10.59 -18.86 32.97
C THR A 246 11.25 -19.48 31.75
N LEU A 247 12.29 -18.84 31.26
CA LEU A 247 13.22 -19.32 30.25
C LEU A 247 14.42 -19.97 30.94
N THR A 248 14.88 -21.11 30.43
CA THR A 248 15.95 -21.92 31.02
C THR A 248 16.89 -22.42 29.93
N GLY A 249 18.14 -22.72 30.29
CA GLY A 249 19.15 -23.18 29.32
C GLY A 249 19.70 -22.05 28.47
N LEU A 250 19.54 -20.80 28.92
CA LEU A 250 20.09 -19.61 28.29
C LEU A 250 21.61 -19.57 28.50
N ASP A 251 22.34 -19.01 27.55
CA ASP A 251 23.74 -18.66 27.74
C ASP A 251 23.84 -17.41 28.65
N ASN A 252 24.87 -17.36 29.49
CA ASN A 252 25.10 -16.18 30.32
C ASN A 252 25.55 -14.99 29.45
N GLY A 253 24.94 -13.81 29.64
CA GLY A 253 25.22 -12.65 28.81
C GLY A 253 24.17 -11.56 28.87
N SER A 254 24.26 -10.63 27.91
CA SER A 254 23.34 -9.50 27.76
C SER A 254 22.28 -9.79 26.70
N TYR A 255 21.03 -9.49 27.04
CA TYR A 255 19.83 -9.73 26.26
C TYR A 255 18.98 -8.47 26.16
N LEU A 256 18.03 -8.48 25.24
CA LEU A 256 16.94 -7.52 25.16
C LEU A 256 15.61 -8.26 25.33
N LEU A 257 14.76 -7.72 26.21
CA LEU A 257 13.35 -8.03 26.28
C LEU A 257 12.59 -6.87 25.65
N THR A 258 11.91 -7.11 24.52
CA THR A 258 10.98 -6.14 23.92
C THR A 258 9.58 -6.72 23.87
N TYR A 259 8.57 -5.86 24.04
CA TYR A 259 7.17 -6.23 23.92
C TYR A 259 6.34 -4.96 23.73
N TRP A 260 5.17 -5.09 23.14
CA TRP A 260 4.18 -4.02 23.09
C TRP A 260 3.30 -4.08 24.32
N GLN A 261 3.17 -2.95 25.02
CA GLN A 261 2.28 -2.81 26.16
C GLN A 261 1.02 -2.06 25.75
N GLY A 262 -0.14 -2.68 25.97
CA GLY A 262 -1.46 -2.14 25.67
C GLY A 262 -2.05 -1.36 26.85
N ALA A 263 -2.64 -0.21 26.56
CA ALA A 263 -3.43 0.58 27.50
C ALA A 263 -4.64 1.19 26.75
N GLY A 264 -5.73 0.43 26.67
CA GLY A 264 -6.85 0.77 25.79
C GLY A 264 -6.44 0.64 24.33
N SER A 265 -6.70 1.66 23.50
CA SER A 265 -6.33 1.65 22.08
C SER A 265 -4.87 2.05 21.79
N VAL A 266 -4.06 2.29 22.83
CA VAL A 266 -2.68 2.78 22.69
C VAL A 266 -1.71 1.64 23.00
N TRP A 267 -0.76 1.44 22.08
CA TRP A 267 0.32 0.46 22.21
C TRP A 267 1.66 1.18 22.32
N THR A 268 2.39 0.92 23.40
CA THR A 268 3.73 1.49 23.65
C THR A 268 4.77 0.39 23.60
N LEU A 269 5.83 0.57 22.82
CA LEU A 269 6.94 -0.37 22.79
C LEU A 269 7.74 -0.24 24.09
N VAL A 270 7.92 -1.35 24.79
CA VAL A 270 8.86 -1.46 25.90
C VAL A 270 10.10 -2.19 25.40
N SER A 271 11.28 -1.68 25.76
CA SER A 271 12.57 -2.29 25.46
C SER A 271 13.46 -2.22 26.69
N THR A 272 13.77 -3.39 27.27
CA THR A 272 14.49 -3.51 28.53
C THR A 272 15.74 -4.37 28.35
N PRO A 273 16.95 -3.84 28.63
CA PRO A 273 18.15 -4.65 28.73
C PRO A 273 18.03 -5.67 29.87
N VAL A 274 18.44 -6.91 29.61
CA VAL A 274 18.42 -8.00 30.59
C VAL A 274 19.81 -8.63 30.69
N THR A 275 20.25 -8.97 31.89
CA THR A 275 21.46 -9.76 32.12
C THR A 275 21.10 -11.14 32.62
N VAL A 276 21.59 -12.18 31.96
CA VAL A 276 21.43 -13.58 32.36
C VAL A 276 22.75 -14.06 32.98
N SER A 277 22.68 -14.54 34.22
CA SER A 277 23.87 -14.99 34.98
C SER A 277 23.78 -16.44 35.48
N THR A 278 22.58 -17.03 35.47
CA THR A 278 22.29 -18.37 36.00
C THR A 278 21.74 -19.32 34.93
N GLY A 279 21.88 -18.96 33.66
CA GLY A 279 21.28 -19.66 32.53
C GLY A 279 19.75 -19.72 32.52
N ALA A 280 19.09 -18.82 33.26
CA ALA A 280 17.64 -18.70 33.30
C ALA A 280 17.21 -17.24 33.51
N TYR A 281 16.02 -16.90 33.01
CA TYR A 281 15.39 -15.60 33.20
C TYR A 281 13.88 -15.77 33.24
N THR A 282 13.19 -15.09 34.15
CA THR A 282 11.73 -15.11 34.21
C THR A 282 11.18 -13.80 33.68
N ILE A 283 10.48 -13.89 32.56
CA ILE A 283 9.63 -12.81 32.06
C ILE A 283 8.43 -12.73 33.00
N ASN A 284 8.15 -11.52 33.50
CA ASN A 284 7.02 -11.26 34.39
C ASN A 284 6.46 -9.87 34.08
N LEU A 285 5.33 -9.84 33.39
CA LEU A 285 4.64 -8.65 32.89
C LEU A 285 3.25 -8.60 33.53
N SER A 286 2.76 -7.42 33.88
CA SER A 286 1.51 -7.25 34.64
C SER A 286 0.35 -6.61 33.87
N THR A 287 0.61 -6.19 32.64
CA THR A 287 -0.31 -5.41 31.80
C THR A 287 -0.80 -6.24 30.61
N GLN A 288 -1.63 -5.63 29.75
CA GLN A 288 -1.89 -6.19 28.43
C GLN A 288 -0.60 -6.12 27.60
N VAL A 289 -0.24 -7.24 26.97
CA VAL A 289 1.03 -7.38 26.25
C VAL A 289 0.84 -8.09 24.92
N ASP A 290 1.71 -7.75 23.98
CA ASP A 290 1.77 -8.35 22.66
C ASP A 290 3.23 -8.40 22.15
N ASP A 291 3.52 -9.30 21.19
CA ASP A 291 4.85 -9.59 20.62
C ASP A 291 5.99 -9.62 21.65
N ILE A 292 5.95 -10.54 22.62
CA ILE A 292 7.04 -10.69 23.58
C ILE A 292 8.25 -11.29 22.87
N ARG A 293 9.36 -10.55 22.81
CA ARG A 293 10.62 -10.93 22.18
C ARG A 293 11.73 -10.91 23.20
N PHE A 294 12.47 -12.00 23.30
CA PHE A 294 13.66 -12.11 24.12
C PHE A 294 14.79 -12.71 23.30
N TYR A 295 15.92 -12.00 23.21
CA TYR A 295 17.06 -12.39 22.37
C TYR A 295 18.35 -11.72 22.83
N PRO A 296 19.55 -12.23 22.45
CA PRO A 296 20.82 -11.60 22.79
C PRO A 296 20.90 -10.15 22.31
N ALA A 297 21.53 -9.27 23.09
CA ALA A 297 21.53 -7.83 22.81
C ALA A 297 22.23 -7.44 21.49
N ASN A 298 23.11 -8.31 20.97
CA ASN A 298 23.79 -8.14 19.68
C ASN A 298 23.14 -8.95 18.53
N ALA A 299 21.95 -9.52 18.76
CA ALA A 299 21.19 -10.24 17.76
C ALA A 299 20.16 -9.35 17.06
N MET A 300 19.68 -9.80 15.90
CA MET A 300 18.64 -9.14 15.11
C MET A 300 17.47 -10.09 14.93
N MET A 301 16.32 -9.73 15.48
CA MET A 301 15.10 -10.56 15.41
C MET A 301 14.08 -9.96 14.46
N THR A 302 13.58 -10.78 13.53
CA THR A 302 12.36 -10.51 12.76
C THR A 302 11.28 -11.49 13.18
N THR A 303 10.06 -11.01 13.40
CA THR A 303 8.91 -11.82 13.84
C THR A 303 7.77 -11.75 12.84
N TYR A 304 6.95 -12.79 12.83
CA TYR A 304 5.88 -12.98 11.84
C TYR A 304 4.62 -13.50 12.53
N THR A 305 3.48 -12.92 12.18
CA THR A 305 2.15 -13.47 12.53
C THR A 305 1.40 -13.88 11.27
N TYR A 306 0.49 -14.84 11.38
CA TYR A 306 -0.22 -15.44 10.24
C TYR A 306 -1.68 -15.68 10.58
N ASP A 307 -2.51 -15.62 9.55
CA ASP A 307 -3.76 -16.37 9.50
C ASP A 307 -3.49 -17.69 8.74
N PRO A 308 -3.60 -18.87 9.39
CA PRO A 308 -3.41 -20.14 8.72
C PRO A 308 -4.26 -20.26 7.45
N LEU A 309 -3.67 -20.82 6.39
CA LEU A 309 -4.26 -20.96 5.04
C LEU A 309 -4.50 -19.66 4.25
N ILE A 310 -4.36 -18.49 4.89
CA ILE A 310 -4.51 -17.18 4.22
C ILE A 310 -3.12 -16.59 3.93
N GLY A 311 -2.32 -16.36 4.98
CA GLY A 311 -0.99 -15.80 4.83
C GLY A 311 -0.51 -15.01 6.04
N ILE A 312 0.58 -14.26 5.85
CA ILE A 312 1.18 -13.40 6.88
C ILE A 312 0.20 -12.25 7.19
N THR A 313 -0.05 -11.98 8.47
CA THR A 313 -0.83 -10.82 8.92
C THR A 313 0.05 -9.64 9.30
N SER A 314 1.24 -9.90 9.84
CA SER A 314 2.24 -8.86 10.08
C SER A 314 3.66 -9.39 10.11
N ILE A 315 4.60 -8.51 9.78
CA ILE A 315 6.05 -8.73 9.94
C ILE A 315 6.58 -7.60 10.79
N THR A 316 7.29 -7.91 11.87
CA THR A 316 8.02 -6.88 12.62
C THR A 316 9.52 -7.08 12.50
N ASP A 317 10.22 -6.04 12.09
CA ASP A 317 11.66 -6.06 11.84
C ASP A 317 12.51 -5.90 13.12
N GLN A 318 13.85 -5.87 12.93
CA GLN A 318 14.81 -5.71 14.03
C GLN A 318 14.73 -4.38 14.78
N LYS A 319 14.04 -3.37 14.23
CA LYS A 319 13.81 -2.07 14.87
C LYS A 319 12.48 -2.03 15.63
N ASN A 320 11.76 -3.16 15.68
CA ASN A 320 10.39 -3.25 16.18
C ASN A 320 9.39 -2.44 15.34
N GLU A 321 9.67 -2.20 14.04
CA GLU A 321 8.72 -1.57 13.11
C GLU A 321 7.90 -2.65 12.38
N SER A 322 6.57 -2.57 12.52
CA SER A 322 5.65 -3.57 11.97
C SER A 322 5.14 -3.15 10.59
N THR A 323 5.10 -4.09 9.66
CA THR A 323 4.37 -4.02 8.38
C THR A 323 3.16 -4.94 8.45
N TYR A 324 2.00 -4.48 8.02
CA TYR A 324 0.75 -5.23 8.09
C TYR A 324 0.27 -5.64 6.71
N TYR A 325 -0.38 -6.80 6.65
CA TYR A 325 -0.82 -7.42 5.41
C TYR A 325 -2.31 -7.75 5.56
N GLU A 326 -3.11 -7.27 4.60
CA GLU A 326 -4.55 -7.49 4.56
C GLU A 326 -4.93 -8.23 3.30
N TYR A 327 -6.03 -8.97 3.35
CA TYR A 327 -6.47 -9.86 2.29
C TYR A 327 -7.92 -9.55 1.91
N ASP A 328 -8.27 -9.77 0.65
CA ASP A 328 -9.64 -9.68 0.18
C ASP A 328 -10.47 -10.89 0.64
N GLY A 329 -11.78 -10.87 0.38
CA GLY A 329 -12.69 -11.97 0.73
C GLY A 329 -12.39 -13.30 0.03
N LEU A 330 -11.45 -13.33 -0.92
CA LEU A 330 -10.95 -14.52 -1.60
C LEU A 330 -9.56 -14.94 -1.06
N GLN A 331 -9.10 -14.37 0.05
CA GLN A 331 -7.82 -14.67 0.71
C GLN A 331 -6.60 -14.31 -0.15
N ARG A 332 -6.72 -13.30 -1.02
CA ARG A 332 -5.60 -12.79 -1.82
C ARG A 332 -5.12 -11.47 -1.22
N LEU A 333 -3.81 -11.22 -1.27
CA LEU A 333 -3.21 -10.02 -0.69
C LEU A 333 -3.86 -8.76 -1.28
N LEU A 334 -4.49 -7.95 -0.44
CA LEU A 334 -5.19 -6.73 -0.81
C LEU A 334 -4.31 -5.51 -0.56
N ASP A 335 -3.83 -5.34 0.66
CA ASP A 335 -3.02 -4.18 1.06
C ASP A 335 -1.80 -4.61 1.86
N ILE A 336 -0.72 -3.84 1.71
CA ILE A 336 0.40 -3.81 2.64
C ILE A 336 0.43 -2.42 3.26
N LYS A 337 0.52 -2.36 4.59
CA LYS A 337 0.49 -1.11 5.37
C LYS A 337 1.75 -0.96 6.22
N ASP A 338 2.17 0.28 6.43
CA ASP A 338 3.27 0.61 7.34
C ASP A 338 2.87 0.52 8.83
N LYS A 339 3.80 0.87 9.71
CA LYS A 339 3.62 0.84 11.18
C LYS A 339 2.48 1.73 11.70
N ASP A 340 2.12 2.77 10.93
CA ASP A 340 1.08 3.75 11.25
C ASP A 340 -0.25 3.40 10.54
N ARG A 341 -0.33 2.21 9.93
CA ARG A 341 -1.46 1.69 9.15
C ARG A 341 -1.74 2.45 7.85
N ASN A 342 -0.79 3.25 7.35
CA ASN A 342 -0.93 3.83 6.02
C ASN A 342 -0.67 2.76 4.97
N ILE A 343 -1.49 2.74 3.91
CA ILE A 343 -1.32 1.82 2.79
C ILE A 343 -0.05 2.20 2.03
N ILE A 344 0.92 1.28 1.98
CA ILE A 344 2.15 1.45 1.18
C ILE A 344 2.05 0.74 -0.17
N LYS A 345 1.23 -0.31 -0.27
CA LYS A 345 0.92 -1.02 -1.53
C LYS A 345 -0.51 -1.56 -1.49
N SER A 346 -1.21 -1.48 -2.61
CA SER A 346 -2.52 -2.09 -2.80
C SER A 346 -2.53 -2.93 -4.07
N PHE A 347 -3.28 -4.02 -4.07
CA PHE A 347 -3.35 -5.00 -5.15
C PHE A 347 -4.81 -5.17 -5.59
N CYS A 348 -5.02 -5.08 -6.90
CA CYS A 348 -6.32 -5.33 -7.53
C CYS A 348 -6.19 -6.47 -8.52
N TYR A 349 -7.12 -7.43 -8.45
CA TYR A 349 -7.09 -8.63 -9.28
C TYR A 349 -8.32 -8.69 -10.19
N ASN A 350 -8.11 -8.53 -11.49
CA ASN A 350 -9.17 -8.63 -12.50
C ASN A 350 -9.16 -10.02 -13.16
N TYR A 351 -10.35 -10.59 -13.36
CA TYR A 351 -10.56 -11.79 -14.16
C TYR A 351 -11.02 -11.41 -15.57
N ALA A 352 -10.58 -12.17 -16.59
CA ALA A 352 -10.68 -11.85 -18.02
C ALA A 352 -12.11 -11.61 -18.57
N ILE A 353 -13.15 -11.81 -17.76
CA ILE A 353 -14.56 -11.75 -18.18
C ILE A 353 -15.33 -10.58 -17.55
N ASN A 354 -14.73 -9.83 -16.62
CA ASN A 354 -15.33 -8.64 -16.02
C ASN A 354 -14.26 -7.57 -15.83
N ALA A 355 -14.11 -6.68 -16.81
CA ALA A 355 -13.27 -5.49 -16.74
C ALA A 355 -13.81 -4.42 -15.75
N SER A 356 -14.82 -4.76 -14.96
CA SER A 356 -15.48 -3.88 -13.97
C SER A 356 -15.10 -4.23 -12.51
N GLY A 357 -14.17 -5.17 -12.29
CA GLY A 357 -13.76 -5.64 -10.95
C GLY A 357 -12.81 -4.73 -10.17
N CYS A 358 -12.34 -3.64 -10.79
CA CYS A 358 -11.50 -2.65 -10.12
C CYS A 358 -12.21 -1.30 -10.01
N LEU A 359 -13.40 -1.30 -9.42
CA LEU A 359 -13.90 -0.09 -8.77
C LEU A 359 -13.30 -0.08 -7.38
N LEU A 360 -12.15 0.58 -7.28
CA LEU A 360 -11.51 0.94 -6.03
C LEU A 360 -12.55 1.68 -5.15
N ASN A 361 -13.18 0.97 -4.22
CA ASN A 361 -13.60 1.58 -2.95
C ASN A 361 -12.34 1.70 -2.08
N LEU A 362 -11.34 2.44 -2.58
CA LEU A 362 -10.37 3.06 -1.70
C LEU A 362 -11.15 4.07 -0.84
N PRO A 363 -10.78 4.29 0.43
CA PRO A 363 -11.39 5.36 1.22
C PRO A 363 -11.20 6.67 0.44
N SER A 364 -12.29 7.15 -0.16
CA SER A 364 -12.32 8.37 -0.94
C SER A 364 -12.22 9.51 0.06
N ILE A 365 -11.00 10.02 0.28
CA ILE A 365 -10.77 11.13 1.20
C ILE A 365 -11.35 12.38 0.53
N PRO A 366 -12.45 12.96 1.04
CA PRO A 366 -13.10 14.08 0.40
C PRO A 366 -12.29 15.36 0.64
N ASN A 367 -12.26 16.26 -0.33
CA ASN A 367 -11.77 17.62 -0.09
C ASN A 367 -12.60 18.28 1.02
N ALA A 368 -11.97 19.18 1.78
CA ALA A 368 -12.71 20.06 2.68
C ALA A 368 -13.53 21.09 1.88
N ARG A 369 -14.65 21.56 2.45
CA ARG A 369 -15.42 22.65 1.85
C ARG A 369 -14.54 23.90 1.76
N LYS A 370 -14.54 24.56 0.60
CA LYS A 370 -13.74 25.75 0.33
C LYS A 370 -14.60 26.84 -0.29
N ASP A 371 -14.62 28.01 0.34
CA ASP A 371 -15.33 29.20 -0.14
C ASP A 371 -14.30 30.29 -0.43
N ILE A 372 -14.29 30.82 -1.65
CA ILE A 372 -13.42 31.94 -2.03
C ILE A 372 -14.27 33.00 -2.72
N VAL A 373 -14.05 34.27 -2.36
CA VAL A 373 -14.78 35.42 -2.91
C VAL A 373 -14.01 35.99 -4.09
N PHE A 374 -14.68 36.14 -5.23
CA PHE A 374 -14.17 36.79 -6.43
C PHE A 374 -15.00 38.02 -6.74
N THR A 375 -14.38 39.03 -7.36
CA THR A 375 -15.07 40.25 -7.79
C THR A 375 -15.26 40.19 -9.30
N LYS A 376 -16.48 40.47 -9.78
CA LYS A 376 -16.75 40.55 -11.23
C LYS A 376 -15.88 41.61 -11.89
N SER A 377 -15.28 41.25 -13.01
CA SER A 377 -14.62 42.18 -13.93
C SER A 377 -15.67 42.98 -14.70
N CYS A 378 -15.54 44.31 -14.66
CA CYS A 378 -16.46 45.25 -15.30
C CYS A 378 -15.70 46.21 -16.23
N SER A 379 -16.41 46.76 -17.21
CA SER A 379 -15.90 47.85 -18.04
C SER A 379 -15.61 49.10 -17.20
N ALA A 380 -14.73 49.97 -17.70
CA ALA A 380 -14.36 51.21 -17.02
C ALA A 380 -15.60 52.03 -16.60
N GLY A 381 -15.58 52.54 -15.36
CA GLY A 381 -16.69 53.28 -14.76
C GLY A 381 -17.70 52.44 -13.96
N TYR A 382 -17.48 51.13 -13.82
CA TYR A 382 -18.35 50.25 -13.04
C TYR A 382 -17.55 49.44 -12.00
N VAL A 383 -18.18 49.13 -10.87
CA VAL A 383 -17.67 48.24 -9.81
C VAL A 383 -18.43 46.93 -9.86
N GLY A 384 -17.70 45.82 -9.89
CA GLY A 384 -18.30 44.48 -9.86
C GLY A 384 -18.75 44.07 -8.46
N SER A 385 -19.83 43.31 -8.39
CA SER A 385 -20.26 42.65 -7.16
C SER A 385 -19.28 41.55 -6.75
N GLN A 386 -19.23 41.27 -5.45
CA GLN A 386 -18.56 40.08 -4.92
C GLN A 386 -19.44 38.85 -5.08
N VAL A 387 -18.87 37.77 -5.61
CA VAL A 387 -19.51 36.47 -5.79
C VAL A 387 -18.67 35.43 -5.08
N THR A 388 -19.29 34.64 -4.19
CA THR A 388 -18.61 33.53 -3.53
C THR A 388 -18.67 32.31 -4.43
N TYR A 389 -17.50 31.74 -4.75
CA TYR A 389 -17.38 30.44 -5.39
C TYR A 389 -17.15 29.37 -4.32
N THR A 390 -18.06 28.41 -4.24
CA THR A 390 -18.02 27.34 -3.24
C THR A 390 -17.72 26.00 -3.89
N VAL A 391 -16.64 25.38 -3.46
CA VAL A 391 -16.37 23.95 -3.67
C VAL A 391 -16.84 23.22 -2.42
N LEU A 392 -17.95 22.48 -2.53
CA LEU A 392 -18.47 21.69 -1.42
C LEU A 392 -17.49 20.58 -1.04
N SER A 393 -17.58 20.13 0.21
CA SER A 393 -16.80 18.96 0.64
C SER A 393 -17.23 17.73 -0.15
N GLY A 394 -16.26 16.92 -0.59
CA GLY A 394 -16.49 15.71 -1.38
C GLY A 394 -16.77 15.96 -2.87
N LYS A 395 -16.66 17.20 -3.37
CA LYS A 395 -16.67 17.48 -4.81
C LYS A 395 -15.46 16.83 -5.51
N TYR A 396 -14.31 16.82 -4.84
CA TYR A 396 -13.11 16.09 -5.22
C TYR A 396 -12.81 15.04 -4.15
N VAL A 397 -12.36 13.88 -4.61
CA VAL A 397 -11.92 12.80 -3.76
C VAL A 397 -10.52 12.37 -4.18
N SER A 398 -9.68 12.08 -3.19
CA SER A 398 -8.36 11.53 -3.43
C SER A 398 -8.20 10.17 -2.78
N ASN A 399 -7.47 9.31 -3.48
CA ASN A 399 -7.03 8.02 -2.98
C ASN A 399 -5.59 8.09 -2.41
N ILE A 400 -5.00 9.29 -2.38
CA ILE A 400 -3.60 9.53 -2.01
C ILE A 400 -3.52 10.20 -0.63
N SER A 401 -4.17 11.35 -0.44
CA SER A 401 -4.18 12.07 0.85
C SER A 401 -5.24 13.17 0.87
N GLN A 402 -5.55 13.69 2.07
CA GLN A 402 -6.37 14.89 2.23
C GLN A 402 -5.79 16.09 1.46
N GLN A 403 -4.47 16.25 1.48
CA GLN A 403 -3.78 17.36 0.81
C GLN A 403 -3.98 17.31 -0.70
N ASP A 404 -3.98 16.13 -1.31
CA ASP A 404 -4.19 15.98 -2.76
C ASP A 404 -5.63 16.35 -3.16
N ALA A 405 -6.64 15.88 -2.41
CA ALA A 405 -8.04 16.26 -2.63
C ALA A 405 -8.24 17.79 -2.47
N ASP A 406 -7.57 18.39 -1.48
CA ASP A 406 -7.64 19.83 -1.22
C ASP A 406 -6.89 20.66 -2.29
N ILE A 407 -5.83 20.12 -2.90
CA ILE A 407 -5.14 20.73 -4.04
C ILE A 407 -6.07 20.75 -5.26
N GLN A 408 -6.77 19.66 -5.54
CA GLN A 408 -7.74 19.61 -6.64
C GLN A 408 -8.87 20.63 -6.46
N ALA A 409 -9.41 20.74 -5.25
CA ALA A 409 -10.36 21.80 -4.89
C ALA A 409 -9.77 23.21 -5.05
N THR A 410 -8.47 23.38 -4.80
CA THR A 410 -7.78 24.67 -4.97
C THR A 410 -7.61 25.05 -6.43
N ASN A 411 -7.25 24.08 -7.29
CA ASN A 411 -7.09 24.31 -8.71
C ASN A 411 -8.43 24.66 -9.37
N ASP A 412 -9.51 23.98 -9.01
CA ASP A 412 -10.86 24.30 -9.48
C ASP A 412 -11.27 25.74 -9.18
N VAL A 413 -11.02 26.19 -7.94
CA VAL A 413 -11.27 27.58 -7.56
C VAL A 413 -10.43 28.55 -8.41
N ALA A 414 -9.16 28.23 -8.65
CA ALA A 414 -8.27 29.07 -9.45
C ALA A 414 -8.71 29.14 -10.93
N ASP A 415 -9.13 28.01 -11.49
CA ASP A 415 -9.49 27.89 -12.91
C ASP A 415 -10.89 28.47 -13.21
N ASN A 416 -11.85 28.28 -12.29
CA ASN A 416 -13.26 28.56 -12.55
C ASN A 416 -13.82 29.74 -11.75
N GLY A 417 -13.19 30.14 -10.65
CA GLY A 417 -13.74 31.10 -9.70
C GLY A 417 -14.00 32.49 -10.30
N GLN A 418 -13.04 33.00 -11.09
CA GLN A 418 -13.19 34.32 -11.72
C GLN A 418 -14.26 34.33 -12.82
N SER A 419 -14.26 33.32 -13.71
CA SER A 419 -15.29 33.22 -14.76
C SER A 419 -16.70 33.08 -14.19
N ASN A 420 -16.85 32.39 -13.06
CA ASN A 420 -18.12 32.30 -12.35
C ASN A 420 -18.57 33.68 -11.81
N ALA A 421 -17.67 34.45 -11.20
CA ALA A 421 -17.98 35.82 -10.77
C ALA A 421 -18.34 36.72 -11.96
N ASP A 422 -17.67 36.55 -13.10
CA ASP A 422 -17.98 37.30 -14.31
C ASP A 422 -19.33 36.92 -14.92
N LEU A 423 -19.78 35.68 -14.76
CA LEU A 423 -21.07 35.23 -15.26
C LEU A 423 -22.24 35.66 -14.37
N TYR A 424 -22.10 35.49 -13.05
CA TYR A 424 -23.21 35.66 -12.10
C TYR A 424 -23.16 36.96 -11.30
N GLY A 425 -22.04 37.67 -11.31
CA GLY A 425 -21.94 38.97 -10.68
C GLY A 425 -22.66 40.06 -11.48
N SER A 426 -22.95 41.17 -10.83
CA SER A 426 -23.49 42.38 -11.45
C SER A 426 -22.45 43.50 -11.47
N CYS A 427 -22.54 44.39 -12.46
CA CYS A 427 -21.77 45.62 -12.51
C CYS A 427 -22.66 46.78 -12.08
N THR A 428 -22.24 47.50 -11.05
CA THR A 428 -22.92 48.72 -10.60
C THR A 428 -22.09 49.92 -11.00
N LEU A 429 -22.75 51.00 -11.43
CA LEU A 429 -22.08 52.23 -11.82
C LEU A 429 -21.19 52.75 -10.66
N SER A 430 -19.95 53.09 -10.95
CA SER A 430 -19.02 53.69 -10.00
C SER A 430 -19.20 55.20 -9.99
N ILE A 431 -19.44 55.77 -8.81
CA ILE A 431 -19.59 57.20 -8.62
C ILE A 431 -18.35 57.75 -7.91
N THR A 432 -17.71 58.73 -8.53
CA THR A 432 -16.62 59.48 -7.92
C THR A 432 -17.16 60.31 -6.76
N PHE A 433 -16.62 60.07 -5.57
CA PHE A 433 -16.99 60.76 -4.34
C PHE A 433 -15.75 61.49 -3.80
N THR A 434 -15.91 62.75 -3.40
CA THR A 434 -14.79 63.59 -2.97
C THR A 434 -14.74 63.70 -1.45
N LEU A 435 -13.61 63.38 -0.85
CA LEU A 435 -13.35 63.61 0.56
C LEU A 435 -12.38 64.79 0.71
N SER A 436 -12.69 65.74 1.57
CA SER A 436 -11.84 66.90 1.82
C SER A 436 -11.76 67.23 3.30
N ASN A 437 -10.57 67.62 3.73
CA ASN A 437 -10.26 67.91 5.11
C ASN A 437 -9.24 69.06 5.17
N THR A 438 -9.56 70.13 5.90
CA THR A 438 -8.66 71.27 6.12
C THR A 438 -8.23 71.43 7.57
N THR A 439 -8.65 70.51 8.44
CA THR A 439 -8.44 70.61 9.89
C THR A 439 -7.05 70.18 10.35
N GLY A 440 -6.36 69.34 9.54
CA GLY A 440 -5.13 68.64 9.96
C GLY A 440 -5.38 67.40 10.82
N SER A 441 -6.61 67.19 11.30
CA SER A 441 -7.00 66.04 12.14
C SER A 441 -7.35 64.82 11.29
N GLY A 442 -7.08 63.61 11.79
CA GLY A 442 -7.40 62.37 11.07
C GLY A 442 -8.88 61.97 11.17
N TYR A 443 -9.49 61.62 10.03
CA TYR A 443 -10.88 61.19 9.92
C TYR A 443 -11.04 59.97 9.02
N GLN A 444 -12.08 59.20 9.28
CA GLN A 444 -12.57 58.11 8.44
C GLN A 444 -14.05 58.32 8.10
N VAL A 445 -14.47 57.79 6.96
CA VAL A 445 -15.87 57.67 6.56
C VAL A 445 -16.20 56.23 6.25
N ASN A 446 -17.34 55.77 6.75
CA ASN A 446 -17.93 54.48 6.46
C ASN A 446 -19.22 54.66 5.65
N PHE A 447 -19.32 53.99 4.51
CA PHE A 447 -20.52 53.90 3.68
C PHE A 447 -21.13 52.51 3.91
N SER A 448 -22.30 52.47 4.52
CA SER A 448 -23.02 51.24 4.80
C SER A 448 -24.37 51.19 4.08
N SER A 449 -24.65 50.07 3.42
CA SER A 449 -25.96 49.69 2.91
C SER A 449 -26.20 48.24 3.33
N GLY A 450 -27.43 47.73 3.23
CA GLY A 450 -27.74 46.36 3.68
C GLY A 450 -26.84 45.25 3.11
N LEU A 451 -26.13 45.51 2.00
CA LEU A 451 -25.21 44.59 1.34
C LEU A 451 -23.77 45.12 1.18
N THR A 452 -23.49 46.37 1.57
CA THR A 452 -22.19 47.03 1.30
C THR A 452 -21.67 47.72 2.56
N ASN A 453 -20.39 47.58 2.86
CA ASN A 453 -19.74 48.25 4.00
C ASN A 453 -18.32 48.67 3.62
N LEU A 454 -18.12 49.95 3.27
CA LEU A 454 -16.86 50.47 2.73
C LEU A 454 -16.31 51.60 3.61
N THR A 455 -15.07 51.48 4.08
CA THR A 455 -14.41 52.51 4.90
C THR A 455 -13.25 53.14 4.15
N TYR A 456 -13.17 54.46 4.17
CA TYR A 456 -12.09 55.24 3.57
C TYR A 456 -11.51 56.25 4.55
N ASN A 457 -10.23 56.54 4.40
CA ASN A 457 -9.56 57.60 5.15
C ASN A 457 -9.72 58.94 4.42
N PHE A 458 -9.96 60.00 5.18
CA PHE A 458 -9.76 61.36 4.68
C PHE A 458 -8.25 61.65 4.52
N PRO A 459 -7.85 62.55 3.60
CA PRO A 459 -6.50 63.09 3.64
C PRO A 459 -6.32 63.92 4.93
N ASN A 460 -5.08 64.02 5.42
CA ASN A 460 -4.80 64.84 6.61
C ASN A 460 -5.04 66.34 6.32
N THR A 461 -4.68 66.79 5.12
CA THR A 461 -5.00 68.12 4.57
C THR A 461 -5.25 68.02 3.06
N GLY A 462 -6.18 68.80 2.53
CA GLY A 462 -6.52 68.82 1.10
C GLY A 462 -7.71 67.93 0.75
N SER A 463 -7.72 67.38 -0.47
CA SER A 463 -8.83 66.56 -0.97
C SER A 463 -8.35 65.33 -1.73
N THR A 464 -9.09 64.23 -1.60
CA THR A 464 -8.91 62.99 -2.37
C THR A 464 -10.24 62.53 -2.95
N THR A 465 -10.18 61.69 -3.99
CA THR A 465 -11.38 61.07 -4.57
C THR A 465 -11.37 59.58 -4.31
N ILE A 466 -12.56 59.04 -4.07
CA ILE A 466 -12.83 57.61 -3.88
C ILE A 466 -13.92 57.18 -4.85
N GLN A 467 -14.03 55.88 -5.07
CA GLN A 467 -15.03 55.29 -5.96
C GLN A 467 -16.05 54.52 -5.13
N ILE A 468 -17.31 54.92 -5.19
CA ILE A 468 -18.42 54.31 -4.45
C ILE A 468 -19.45 53.76 -5.45
N PRO A 469 -19.91 52.50 -5.30
CA PRO A 469 -20.99 51.99 -6.15
C PRO A 469 -22.26 52.82 -5.97
N ALA A 470 -22.96 53.13 -7.06
CA ALA A 470 -24.22 53.86 -7.01
C ALA A 470 -25.25 53.13 -6.12
N GLY A 471 -25.93 53.85 -5.25
CA GLY A 471 -26.83 53.25 -4.28
C GLY A 471 -27.21 54.20 -3.15
N THR A 472 -28.04 53.70 -2.23
CA THR A 472 -28.44 54.45 -1.04
C THR A 472 -27.67 53.96 0.18
N TYR A 473 -27.00 54.87 0.88
CA TYR A 473 -26.09 54.56 1.97
C TYR A 473 -26.43 55.32 3.25
N ASN A 474 -26.14 54.71 4.39
CA ASN A 474 -25.88 55.40 5.64
C ASN A 474 -24.38 55.70 5.69
N ILE A 475 -24.04 56.97 5.84
CA ILE A 475 -22.67 57.47 5.86
C ILE A 475 -22.34 57.86 7.29
N ASP A 476 -21.31 57.27 7.88
CA ASP A 476 -20.84 57.60 9.22
C ASP A 476 -19.40 58.12 9.16
N ILE A 477 -19.16 59.29 9.76
CA ILE A 477 -17.89 60.01 9.67
C ILE A 477 -17.37 60.19 11.08
N PHE A 478 -16.19 59.66 11.38
CA PHE A 478 -15.63 59.60 12.72
C PHE A 478 -14.13 59.91 12.74
N PRO A 479 -13.61 60.47 13.84
CA PRO A 479 -12.20 60.84 13.93
C PRO A 479 -11.36 59.59 14.23
N THR A 480 -10.13 59.57 13.72
CA THR A 480 -9.14 58.51 14.05
C THR A 480 -8.29 58.86 15.28
N GLY A 481 -8.49 60.05 15.86
CA GLY A 481 -7.79 60.55 17.02
C GLY A 481 -8.73 61.24 18.02
N ALA A 482 -8.35 62.44 18.48
CA ALA A 482 -9.13 63.17 19.48
C ALA A 482 -10.51 63.59 18.96
N TYR A 483 -11.53 63.50 19.83
CA TYR A 483 -12.91 63.89 19.53
C TYR A 483 -13.08 65.41 19.68
N VAL A 484 -12.53 66.16 18.73
CA VAL A 484 -12.66 67.61 18.64
C VAL A 484 -13.77 67.98 17.66
N ASN A 485 -14.60 68.95 18.03
CA ASN A 485 -15.68 69.42 17.16
C ASN A 485 -15.12 70.13 15.93
N HIS A 486 -15.48 69.63 14.75
CA HIS A 486 -15.23 70.28 13.46
C HIS A 486 -16.52 70.41 12.68
N SER A 487 -16.55 71.30 11.69
CA SER A 487 -17.72 71.44 10.82
C SER A 487 -17.67 70.36 9.74
N ILE A 488 -18.62 69.43 9.78
CA ILE A 488 -18.74 68.33 8.82
C ILE A 488 -19.92 68.61 7.90
N GLN A 489 -19.64 68.69 6.61
CA GLN A 489 -20.63 68.98 5.58
C GLN A 489 -20.67 67.88 4.52
N LEU A 490 -21.87 67.37 4.22
CA LEU A 490 -22.14 66.47 3.09
C LEU A 490 -22.84 67.26 1.97
N GLY A 491 -22.22 67.36 0.81
CA GLY A 491 -22.78 68.05 -0.35
C GLY A 491 -23.12 69.50 -0.06
N SER A 492 -24.36 69.87 -0.37
CA SER A 492 -24.94 71.19 -0.09
C SER A 492 -25.76 71.25 1.20
N ARG A 493 -25.75 70.19 2.02
CA ARG A 493 -26.49 70.15 3.29
C ARG A 493 -25.90 71.13 4.29
N SER A 494 -26.69 71.50 5.30
CA SER A 494 -26.19 72.29 6.43
C SER A 494 -25.07 71.54 7.15
N ALA A 495 -23.98 72.24 7.45
CA ALA A 495 -22.88 71.67 8.20
C ALA A 495 -23.29 71.33 9.62
N ILE A 496 -22.80 70.20 10.13
CA ILE A 496 -23.00 69.74 11.50
C ILE A 496 -21.69 69.92 12.25
N VAL A 497 -21.72 70.64 13.37
CA VAL A 497 -20.54 70.81 14.24
C VAL A 497 -20.54 69.70 15.28
N ALA A 498 -19.70 68.69 15.06
CA ALA A 498 -19.60 67.52 15.91
C ALA A 498 -18.24 66.82 15.69
N PRO A 499 -17.77 65.98 16.61
CA PRO A 499 -16.55 65.20 16.40
C PRO A 499 -16.81 63.96 15.54
N ARG A 500 -18.06 63.47 15.50
CA ARG A 500 -18.57 62.37 14.68
C ARG A 500 -19.99 62.73 14.24
N THR A 501 -20.37 62.38 13.02
CA THR A 501 -21.75 62.54 12.55
C THR A 501 -22.11 61.44 11.57
N SER A 502 -23.41 61.20 11.40
CA SER A 502 -23.91 60.27 10.41
C SER A 502 -25.06 60.87 9.59
N PHE A 503 -25.16 60.43 8.35
CA PHE A 503 -26.20 60.79 7.41
C PHE A 503 -26.86 59.51 6.91
N SER A 504 -28.18 59.40 7.03
CA SER A 504 -28.91 58.22 6.60
C SER A 504 -29.61 58.42 5.26
N GLY A 505 -29.77 57.33 4.50
CA GLY A 505 -30.54 57.34 3.25
C GLY A 505 -29.95 58.20 2.13
N ILE A 506 -28.62 58.36 2.08
CA ILE A 506 -27.95 59.19 1.09
C ILE A 506 -27.84 58.44 -0.23
N ASN A 507 -28.52 58.97 -1.25
CA ASN A 507 -28.50 58.41 -2.60
C ASN A 507 -27.28 58.94 -3.38
N ILE A 508 -26.35 58.04 -3.69
CA ILE A 508 -25.14 58.27 -4.46
C ILE A 508 -25.39 57.81 -5.89
N ASN A 509 -25.51 58.75 -6.83
CA ASN A 509 -25.70 58.51 -8.27
C ASN A 509 -25.23 59.74 -9.07
N ASN A 510 -25.21 59.67 -10.40
CA ASN A 510 -24.73 60.74 -11.29
C ASN A 510 -25.44 62.10 -11.15
N SER A 511 -26.64 62.13 -10.59
CA SER A 511 -27.42 63.35 -10.37
C SER A 511 -27.38 63.85 -8.93
N SER A 512 -26.65 63.17 -8.04
CA SER A 512 -26.59 63.52 -6.62
C SER A 512 -25.74 64.78 -6.40
N THR A 513 -26.26 65.69 -5.57
CA THR A 513 -25.52 66.86 -5.07
C THR A 513 -24.67 66.52 -3.83
N ASP A 514 -24.87 65.33 -3.26
CA ASP A 514 -24.26 64.87 -2.01
C ASP A 514 -23.03 63.97 -2.27
N LEU A 515 -22.19 64.33 -3.25
CA LEU A 515 -21.01 63.56 -3.68
C LEU A 515 -19.67 64.07 -3.11
N LYS A 516 -19.73 64.92 -2.10
CA LYS A 516 -18.55 65.48 -1.43
C LYS A 516 -18.77 65.54 0.07
N ILE A 517 -17.80 65.10 0.86
CA ILE A 517 -17.72 65.41 2.29
C ILE A 517 -16.57 66.38 2.52
N SER A 518 -16.85 67.45 3.25
CA SER A 518 -15.86 68.46 3.63
C SER A 518 -15.84 68.57 5.15
N ILE A 519 -14.62 68.54 5.72
CA ILE A 519 -14.36 68.76 7.14
C ILE A 519 -13.46 69.99 7.24
N TYR A 520 -13.91 71.01 7.97
CA TYR A 520 -13.17 72.26 8.15
C TYR A 520 -13.24 72.81 9.57
#